data_AF-A0A930YA79-F1
#
_entry.id   AF-A0A930YA79-F1
#
_cell.length_a   1.000
_cell.length_b   1.000
_cell.length_c   1.000
_cell.angle_alpha   90.00
_cell.angle_beta   90.00
_cell.angle_gamma   90.00
#
_symmetry.space_group_name_H-M   'P 1'
#
loop_
_entity.id
_entity.type
_entity.pdbx_description
1 polymer ?
#
loop_
_entity_poly.entity_id
_entity_poly.type
_entity_poly.pdbx_seq_one_letter_code
_entity_poly.pdbx_strand_id
1 'polypeptide(L)'
;MPDLIVDGEALRTSIDSLSRVRDELGNQMSGRDENHDIFGQRDLDKAMRDFAGDWKIHREKIKGDVSKLHDKLVEMSETWDEADGEMAKSISTETV
;
A
#
# COMPACT_ATOMS: atom_id res chain seq x y z
N MET A 1 18.10 13.68 -21.01
CA MET A 1 17.41 12.92 -19.95
C MET A 1 18.31 13.00 -18.74
N PRO A 2 17.83 13.43 -17.56
CA PRO A 2 18.61 13.22 -16.35
C PRO A 2 18.87 11.71 -16.21
N ASP A 3 20.10 11.33 -15.81
CA ASP A 3 20.41 9.94 -15.51
C ASP A 3 19.42 9.46 -14.44
N LEU A 4 18.59 8.49 -14.82
CA LEU A 4 17.61 7.90 -13.91
C LEU A 4 18.38 6.97 -12.97
N ILE A 5 18.67 7.44 -11.77
CA ILE A 5 19.24 6.61 -10.70
C ILE A 5 18.06 5.97 -9.96
N VAL A 6 17.84 4.68 -10.19
CA VAL A 6 16.89 3.89 -9.39
C VAL A 6 17.60 3.42 -8.12
N ASP A 7 17.23 4.01 -7.00
CA ASP A 7 17.64 3.52 -5.69
C ASP A 7 16.80 2.28 -5.32
N GLY A 8 17.36 1.10 -5.59
CA GLY A 8 16.71 -0.18 -5.31
C GLY A 8 16.43 -0.42 -3.82
N GLU A 9 17.21 0.18 -2.91
CA GLU A 9 16.98 0.07 -1.47
C GLU A 9 15.78 0.91 -1.05
N ALA A 10 15.70 2.15 -1.52
CA ALA A 10 14.55 3.02 -1.30
C ALA A 10 13.26 2.43 -1.90
N LEU A 11 13.36 1.79 -3.07
CA LEU A 11 12.23 1.12 -3.72
C LEU A 11 11.70 -0.05 -2.90
N ARG A 12 12.57 -0.98 -2.48
CA ARG A 12 12.19 -2.13 -1.65
C ARG A 12 11.61 -1.69 -0.30
N THR A 13 12.23 -0.70 0.34
CA THR A 13 11.73 -0.11 1.59
C THR A 13 10.33 0.48 1.42
N SER A 14 10.07 1.12 0.29
CA SER A 14 8.76 1.70 -0.02
C SER A 14 7.70 0.62 -0.25
N ILE A 15 8.04 -0.46 -0.97
CA ILE A 15 7.16 -1.63 -1.18
C ILE A 15 6.77 -2.24 0.17
N ASP A 16 7.75 -2.53 1.03
CA ASP A 16 7.51 -3.11 2.36
C ASP A 16 6.63 -2.22 3.23
N SER A 17 6.90 -0.91 3.21
CA SER A 17 6.14 0.06 4.00
C SER A 17 4.69 0.14 3.56
N LEU A 18 4.43 0.19 2.24
CA LEU A 18 3.07 0.23 1.71
C LEU A 18 2.31 -1.07 1.96
N SER A 19 3.00 -2.22 1.89
CA SER A 19 2.42 -3.52 2.24
C SER A 19 1.93 -3.53 3.70
N ARG A 20 2.75 -3.04 4.64
CA ARG A 20 2.36 -2.91 6.07
C ARG A 20 1.18 -1.97 6.26
N VAL A 21 1.17 -0.81 5.59
CA VAL A 21 0.05 0.14 5.67
C VAL A 21 -1.23 -0.48 5.13
N ARG A 22 -1.17 -1.17 3.99
CA ARG A 22 -2.30 -1.88 3.40
C ARG A 22 -2.85 -2.94 4.35
N ASP A 23 -1.98 -3.71 4.97
CA ASP A 23 -2.35 -4.81 5.87
C ASP A 23 -2.99 -4.27 7.15
N GLU A 24 -2.44 -3.19 7.73
CA GLU A 24 -3.03 -2.51 8.89
C GLU A 24 -4.42 -1.96 8.57
N LEU A 25 -4.59 -1.31 7.41
CA LEU A 25 -5.91 -0.83 6.96
C LEU A 25 -6.90 -1.98 6.74
N GLY A 26 -6.42 -3.18 6.42
CA GLY A 26 -7.24 -4.38 6.23
C GLY A 26 -7.61 -5.12 7.52
N ASN A 27 -6.73 -5.11 8.52
CA ASN A 27 -6.86 -5.91 9.74
C ASN A 27 -7.52 -5.17 10.92
N GLN A 28 -7.85 -3.88 10.76
CA GLN A 28 -8.55 -3.09 11.78
C GLN A 28 -9.95 -3.64 12.06
N MET A 29 -10.23 -3.94 13.33
CA MET A 29 -11.54 -4.41 13.81
C MET A 29 -12.64 -3.42 13.37
N SER A 30 -13.49 -3.87 12.44
CA SER A 30 -14.61 -3.09 11.92
C SER A 30 -15.91 -3.35 12.69
N GLY A 31 -15.80 -3.76 13.96
CA GLY A 31 -16.88 -4.24 14.80
C GLY A 31 -17.89 -3.16 15.16
N ARG A 32 -18.82 -2.89 14.23
CA ARG A 32 -20.03 -2.09 14.44
C ARG A 32 -20.87 -2.58 15.63
N ASP A 33 -20.75 -3.86 15.96
CA ASP A 33 -21.52 -4.53 17.01
C ASP A 33 -20.84 -4.55 18.39
N GLU A 34 -19.56 -4.23 18.49
CA GLU A 34 -18.83 -4.38 19.77
C GLU A 34 -19.09 -3.23 20.76
N ASN A 35 -19.54 -2.07 20.26
CA ASN A 35 -19.69 -0.85 21.06
C ASN A 35 -21.14 -0.37 21.21
N HIS A 36 -22.13 -1.16 20.80
CA HIS A 36 -23.55 -0.75 20.75
C HIS A 36 -24.12 -0.30 22.10
N ASP A 37 -23.59 -0.82 23.21
CA ASP A 37 -24.11 -0.56 24.56
C ASP A 37 -23.18 0.34 25.40
N ILE A 38 -22.08 0.83 24.83
CA ILE A 38 -21.09 1.62 25.59
C ILE A 38 -21.53 3.07 25.76
N PHE A 39 -22.19 3.64 24.77
CA PHE A 39 -22.36 5.08 24.71
C PHE A 39 -23.61 5.61 25.41
N GLY A 40 -24.58 4.75 25.77
CA GLY A 40 -25.71 4.99 26.70
C GLY A 40 -26.68 6.14 26.35
N GLN A 41 -26.26 7.06 25.48
CA GLN A 41 -26.94 8.25 25.04
C GLN A 41 -27.12 8.15 23.53
N ARG A 42 -28.39 8.19 23.09
CA ARG A 42 -28.79 7.98 21.70
C ARG A 42 -28.05 8.84 20.67
N ASP A 43 -27.72 10.08 21.03
CA ASP A 43 -27.03 11.00 20.11
C ASP A 43 -25.56 10.62 19.93
N LEU A 44 -24.92 10.11 20.99
CA LEU A 44 -23.55 9.60 20.95
C LEU A 44 -23.48 8.29 20.17
N ASP A 45 -24.46 7.39 20.36
CA ASP A 45 -24.61 6.18 19.55
C ASP A 45 -24.73 6.51 18.06
N LYS A 46 -25.56 7.51 17.71
CA LYS A 46 -25.72 7.95 16.33
C LYS A 46 -24.42 8.50 15.76
N ALA A 47 -23.75 9.40 16.48
CA ALA A 47 -22.48 9.98 16.03
C ALA A 47 -21.40 8.91 15.81
N MET A 48 -21.30 7.92 16.72
CA MET A 48 -20.34 6.83 16.58
C MET A 48 -20.67 5.89 15.43
N ARG A 49 -21.96 5.65 15.16
CA ARG A 49 -22.41 4.89 13.98
C ARG A 49 -22.07 5.59 12.67
N ASP A 50 -22.34 6.89 12.59
CA ASP A 50 -22.05 7.70 11.40
C ASP A 50 -20.53 7.73 11.17
N PHE A 51 -19.74 7.98 12.23
CA PHE A 51 -18.29 7.91 12.17
C PHE A 51 -17.77 6.54 11.71
N ALA A 52 -18.26 5.44 12.27
CA ALA A 52 -17.81 4.10 11.89
C ALA A 52 -18.14 3.77 10.42
N GLY A 53 -19.29 4.22 9.93
CA GLY A 53 -19.68 4.09 8.52
C GLY A 53 -18.77 4.89 7.60
N ASP A 54 -18.58 6.17 7.89
CA ASP A 54 -17.72 7.06 7.11
C ASP A 54 -16.25 6.62 7.15
N TRP A 55 -15.76 6.21 8.32
CA TRP A 55 -14.43 5.66 8.49
C TRP A 55 -14.22 4.44 7.60
N LYS A 56 -15.16 3.50 7.59
CA LYS A 56 -15.08 2.32 6.71
C LYS A 56 -14.96 2.71 5.25
N ILE A 57 -15.80 3.64 4.77
CA ILE A 57 -15.77 4.08 3.37
C ILE A 57 -14.42 4.72 3.01
N HIS A 58 -13.92 5.63 3.84
CA HIS A 58 -12.66 6.32 3.57
C HIS A 58 -11.46 5.39 3.67
N ARG A 59 -11.45 4.49 4.65
CA ARG A 59 -10.40 3.48 4.81
C ARG A 59 -10.29 2.56 3.61
N GLU A 60 -11.41 2.08 3.05
CA GLU A 60 -11.35 1.25 1.83
C GLU A 60 -10.81 2.02 0.62
N LYS A 61 -11.10 3.33 0.50
CA LYS A 61 -10.50 4.18 -0.55
C LYS A 61 -8.99 4.31 -0.37
N ILE A 62 -8.54 4.65 0.84
CA ILE A 62 -7.11 4.76 1.16
C ILE A 62 -6.39 3.44 0.90
N LYS A 63 -6.97 2.32 1.36
CA LYS A 63 -6.44 0.98 1.10
C LYS A 63 -6.32 0.70 -0.41
N GLY A 64 -7.34 1.06 -1.19
CA GLY A 64 -7.31 0.92 -2.65
C GLY A 64 -6.19 1.71 -3.31
N ASP A 65 -5.98 2.95 -2.89
CA ASP A 65 -4.93 3.81 -3.46
C ASP A 65 -3.53 3.37 -3.02
N VAL A 66 -3.35 2.93 -1.77
CA VAL A 66 -2.10 2.34 -1.26
C VAL A 66 -1.76 1.06 -2.03
N SER A 67 -2.72 0.18 -2.26
CA SER A 67 -2.51 -1.04 -3.04
C SER A 67 -2.07 -0.72 -4.47
N LYS A 68 -2.74 0.22 -5.15
CA LYS A 68 -2.35 0.63 -6.51
C LYS A 68 -0.94 1.20 -6.57
N LEU A 69 -0.55 1.98 -5.55
CA LEU A 69 0.81 2.52 -5.48
C LEU A 69 1.83 1.41 -5.25
N HIS A 70 1.55 0.49 -4.32
CA HIS A 70 2.37 -0.69 -4.07
C HIS A 70 2.60 -1.50 -5.35
N ASP A 71 1.53 -1.83 -6.08
CA ASP A 71 1.61 -2.65 -7.29
C ASP A 71 2.46 -2.00 -8.38
N LYS A 72 2.35 -0.67 -8.54
CA LYS A 72 3.21 0.10 -9.46
C LYS A 72 4.68 0.09 -9.06
N LEU A 73 4.98 0.11 -7.76
CA LEU A 73 6.37 0.04 -7.29
C LEU A 73 6.95 -1.36 -7.49
N VAL A 74 6.15 -2.42 -7.31
CA VAL A 74 6.54 -3.79 -7.65
C VAL A 74 6.84 -3.91 -9.14
N GLU A 75 5.93 -3.44 -10.01
CA GLU A 75 6.12 -3.44 -11.47
C GLU A 75 7.39 -2.68 -11.88
N MET A 76 7.66 -1.52 -11.25
CA MET A 76 8.88 -0.75 -11.48
C MET A 76 10.14 -1.52 -11.07
N SER A 77 10.09 -2.25 -9.95
CA SER A 77 11.22 -3.07 -9.49
C SER A 77 11.49 -4.22 -10.44
N GLU A 78 10.45 -4.92 -10.88
CA GLU A 78 10.56 -6.05 -11.82
C GLU A 78 11.12 -5.59 -13.16
N THR A 79 10.61 -4.49 -13.70
CA THR A 79 11.09 -3.90 -14.96
C THR A 79 12.56 -3.51 -14.87
N TRP A 80 13.00 -2.97 -13.72
CA TRP A 80 14.40 -2.60 -13.53
C TRP A 80 15.31 -3.83 -13.44
N ASP A 81 14.91 -4.85 -12.68
CA ASP A 81 15.68 -6.10 -12.56
C ASP A 81 15.78 -6.84 -13.91
N GLU A 82 14.73 -6.81 -14.74
CA GLU A 82 14.75 -7.34 -16.10
C GLU A 82 15.73 -6.57 -17.00
N ALA A 83 15.66 -5.24 -17.01
CA ALA A 83 16.54 -4.40 -17.81
C ALA A 83 18.02 -4.55 -17.43
N ASP A 84 18.33 -4.60 -16.13
CA ASP A 84 19.70 -4.82 -15.64
C ASP A 84 20.20 -6.21 -16.04
N GLY A 85 19.34 -7.24 -15.95
CA GLY A 85 19.64 -8.59 -16.40
C GLY A 85 19.90 -8.71 -17.90
N GLU A 86 19.16 -7.97 -18.73
CA GLU A 86 19.39 -7.91 -20.18
C GLU A 86 20.71 -7.21 -20.53
N MET A 87 21.03 -6.09 -19.86
CA MET A 87 22.31 -5.40 -20.03
C MET A 87 23.50 -6.27 -19.60
N ALA A 88 23.40 -6.97 -18.47
CA ALA A 88 24.46 -7.88 -18.01
C ALA A 88 24.73 -9.00 -19.03
N LYS A 89 23.67 -9.55 -19.65
CA LYS A 89 23.79 -10.57 -20.71
C LYS A 89 24.43 -10.01 -21.98
N SER A 90 24.04 -8.81 -22.42
CA SER A 90 24.59 -8.21 -23.64
C SER A 90 26.08 -7.92 -23.50
N ILE A 91 26.50 -7.36 -22.36
CA ILE A 91 27.92 -7.07 -22.07
C ILE A 91 28.75 -8.37 -22.02
N SER A 92 28.21 -9.43 -21.41
CA SER A 92 28.90 -10.72 -21.30
C SER A 92 29.05 -11.44 -22.65
N THR A 93 28.19 -11.14 -23.62
CA THR A 93 28.21 -11.76 -24.95
C THR A 93 29.19 -11.04 -25.90
N GLU A 94 29.45 -9.74 -25.70
CA GLU A 94 30.42 -8.96 -26.49
C GLU A 94 31.89 -9.18 -26.07
N THR A 95 32.14 -9.72 -24.88
CA THR A 95 33.50 -9.98 -24.37
C THR A 95 34.08 -11.35 -24.75
N VAL A 96 33.43 -12.08 -25.66
CA VAL A 96 33.87 -13.40 -26.19
C VAL A 96 34.28 -13.30 -27.65
#